data_AF-A0A8I3AJM3-F1
#
_entry.id   AF-A0A8I3AJM3-F1
#
_cell.length_a   1.000
_cell.length_b   1.000
_cell.length_c   1.000
_cell.angle_alpha   90.00
_cell.angle_beta   90.00
_cell.angle_gamma   90.00
#
_symmetry.space_group_name_H-M   'P 1'
#
loop_
_entity.id
_entity.type
_entity.pdbx_description
1 polymer ?
#
loop_
_entity_poly.entity_id
_entity_poly.type
_entity_poly.pdbx_seq_one_letter_code
_entity_poly.pdbx_strand_id
1 'polypeptide(L)'
;MASLIARRTFTTSLRRMTDQGKQQITQDSKRNPETFILGGVMVFALAGAGFYFGSSPTKSTSETHVVKAGSPWETGSKEGAYRYHPGGDTSNEPRDAPSAVNTVVVPNVTLPAELHEKYNKWGKDGYP
;
A
#
# COMPACT_ATOMS: atom_id res chain seq x y z
N MET A 1 -51.57 -4.56 41.85
CA MET A 1 -50.24 -5.14 41.50
C MET A 1 -50.41 -6.21 40.43
N ALA A 2 -50.53 -5.84 39.14
CA ALA A 2 -50.84 -6.81 38.07
C ALA A 2 -50.09 -6.57 36.74
N SER A 3 -49.03 -5.74 36.69
CA SER A 3 -48.37 -5.37 35.43
C SER A 3 -47.02 -6.07 35.17
N LEU A 4 -46.48 -6.82 36.13
CA LEU A 4 -45.15 -7.42 36.02
C LEU A 4 -45.14 -8.82 35.38
N ILE A 5 -46.28 -9.52 35.36
CA ILE A 5 -46.38 -10.89 34.85
C ILE A 5 -46.49 -10.91 33.31
N ALA A 6 -47.14 -9.90 32.71
CA ALA A 6 -47.35 -9.84 31.26
C ALA A 6 -46.09 -9.50 30.45
N ARG A 7 -45.06 -8.88 31.04
CA ARG A 7 -43.85 -8.45 30.29
C ARG A 7 -42.83 -9.57 30.06
N ARG A 8 -42.84 -10.63 30.86
CA ARG A 8 -41.90 -11.76 30.73
C ARG A 8 -42.34 -12.81 29.73
N THR A 9 -43.62 -12.91 29.44
CA THR A 9 -44.18 -13.96 28.57
C THR A 9 -43.99 -13.66 27.08
N PHE A 10 -43.97 -12.40 26.65
CA PHE A 10 -43.76 -12.05 25.23
C PHE A 10 -42.29 -12.13 24.77
N THR A 11 -41.32 -11.91 25.67
CA THR A 11 -39.88 -11.98 25.35
C THR A 11 -39.40 -13.41 25.07
N THR A 12 -39.97 -14.41 25.74
CA THR A 12 -39.60 -15.82 25.53
C THR A 12 -40.19 -16.37 24.24
N SER A 13 -41.39 -15.95 23.85
CA SER A 13 -42.03 -16.35 22.59
C SER A 13 -41.28 -15.80 21.37
N LEU A 14 -40.86 -14.54 21.39
CA LEU A 14 -40.06 -13.92 20.32
C LEU A 14 -38.71 -14.62 20.15
N ARG A 15 -38.00 -14.88 21.25
CA ARG A 15 -36.71 -15.59 21.22
C ARG A 15 -36.86 -17.01 20.68
N ARG A 16 -37.92 -17.71 21.11
CA ARG A 16 -38.25 -19.06 20.63
C ARG A 16 -38.66 -19.07 19.15
N MET A 17 -39.40 -18.07 18.66
CA MET A 17 -39.71 -17.94 17.23
C MET A 17 -38.45 -17.63 16.40
N THR A 18 -37.56 -16.78 16.88
CA THR A 18 -36.29 -16.53 16.19
C THR A 18 -35.38 -17.76 16.18
N ASP A 19 -35.34 -18.53 17.27
CA ASP A 19 -34.57 -19.77 17.33
C ASP A 19 -35.19 -20.87 16.47
N GLN A 20 -36.52 -20.99 16.43
CA GLN A 20 -37.21 -21.91 15.53
C GLN A 20 -37.05 -21.52 14.06
N GLY A 21 -37.09 -20.22 13.74
CA GLY A 21 -36.80 -19.72 12.38
C GLY A 21 -35.37 -20.02 11.96
N LYS A 22 -34.38 -19.81 12.84
CA LYS A 22 -32.98 -20.19 12.59
C LYS A 22 -32.81 -21.70 12.38
N GLN A 23 -33.50 -22.52 13.17
CA GLN A 23 -33.47 -23.97 13.04
C GLN A 23 -34.09 -24.44 11.72
N GLN A 24 -35.20 -23.84 11.28
CA GLN A 24 -35.81 -24.13 9.99
C GLN A 24 -34.89 -23.72 8.83
N ILE A 25 -34.33 -22.50 8.86
CA ILE A 25 -33.40 -22.01 7.83
C ILE A 25 -32.15 -22.90 7.73
N THR A 26 -31.61 -23.36 8.87
CA THR A 26 -30.44 -24.27 8.87
C THR A 26 -30.81 -25.67 8.40
N GLN A 27 -32.03 -26.14 8.68
CA GLN A 27 -32.51 -27.44 8.20
C GLN A 27 -32.79 -27.42 6.68
N ASP A 28 -33.35 -26.32 6.17
CA ASP A 28 -33.57 -26.11 4.74
C ASP A 28 -32.24 -25.92 4.00
N SER A 29 -31.31 -25.14 4.55
CA SER A 29 -29.96 -24.98 3.99
C SER A 29 -29.20 -26.31 3.89
N LYS A 30 -29.41 -27.23 4.84
CA LYS A 30 -28.80 -28.58 4.81
C LYS A 30 -29.44 -29.52 3.78
N ARG A 31 -30.71 -29.32 3.45
CA ARG A 31 -31.42 -30.12 2.43
C ARG A 31 -31.13 -29.65 1.02
N ASN A 32 -30.79 -28.38 0.84
CA ASN A 32 -30.57 -27.77 -0.47
C ASN A 32 -29.13 -27.99 -0.95
N PRO A 33 -28.91 -28.81 -2.01
CA PRO A 33 -27.56 -29.12 -2.51
C PRO A 33 -26.86 -27.88 -3.11
N GLU A 34 -27.61 -26.91 -3.62
CA GLU A 34 -27.08 -25.66 -4.16
C GLU A 34 -26.33 -24.83 -3.11
N THR A 35 -26.79 -24.86 -1.85
CA THR A 35 -26.15 -24.15 -0.74
C THR A 35 -24.75 -24.70 -0.43
N PHE A 36 -24.54 -26.02 -0.62
CA PHE A 36 -23.22 -26.62 -0.46
C PHE A 36 -22.27 -26.22 -1.58
N ILE A 37 -22.76 -26.15 -2.82
CA ILE A 37 -21.97 -25.69 -3.96
C ILE A 37 -21.58 -24.22 -3.77
N LEU A 38 -22.56 -23.37 -3.42
CA LEU A 38 -22.31 -21.95 -3.13
C LEU A 38 -21.33 -21.78 -1.96
N GLY A 39 -21.50 -22.55 -0.89
CA GLY A 39 -20.58 -22.57 0.24
C GLY A 39 -19.16 -22.94 -0.15
N GLY A 40 -19.01 -23.98 -1.00
CA GLY A 40 -17.72 -24.38 -1.56
C GLY A 40 -17.05 -23.27 -2.37
N VAL A 41 -17.80 -22.59 -3.24
CA VAL A 41 -17.28 -21.46 -4.04
C VAL A 41 -16.82 -20.31 -3.14
N MET A 42 -17.60 -19.98 -2.11
CA MET A 42 -17.25 -18.90 -1.16
C MET A 42 -15.98 -19.24 -0.36
N VAL A 43 -15.86 -20.48 0.13
CA VAL A 43 -14.65 -20.92 0.83
C VAL A 43 -13.44 -20.87 -0.10
N PHE A 44 -13.58 -21.31 -1.36
CA PHE A 44 -12.50 -21.25 -2.33
C PHE A 44 -12.07 -19.82 -2.66
N ALA A 45 -13.03 -18.91 -2.84
CA ALA A 45 -12.76 -17.50 -3.09
C ALA A 45 -12.03 -16.83 -1.91
N LEU A 46 -12.51 -17.05 -0.68
CA LEU A 46 -11.89 -16.47 0.52
C LEU A 46 -10.52 -17.07 0.83
N ALA A 47 -10.37 -18.39 0.66
CA ALA A 47 -9.07 -19.05 0.82
C ALA A 47 -8.08 -18.58 -0.24
N GLY A 48 -8.51 -18.44 -1.50
CA GLY A 48 -7.69 -17.93 -2.59
C GLY A 48 -7.25 -16.48 -2.35
N ALA A 49 -8.17 -15.62 -1.92
CA ALA A 49 -7.84 -14.25 -1.52
C ALA A 49 -6.85 -14.22 -0.35
N GLY A 50 -7.09 -15.02 0.70
CA GLY A 50 -6.20 -15.13 1.86
C GLY A 50 -4.79 -15.62 1.48
N PHE A 51 -4.70 -16.62 0.60
CA PHE A 51 -3.42 -17.12 0.09
C PHE A 51 -2.70 -16.06 -0.76
N TYR A 52 -3.42 -15.34 -1.62
CA TYR A 52 -2.86 -14.27 -2.44
C TYR A 52 -2.31 -13.11 -1.57
N PHE A 53 -3.09 -12.62 -0.62
CA PHE A 53 -2.64 -11.55 0.29
C PHE A 53 -1.55 -12.02 1.26
N GLY A 54 -1.53 -13.30 1.64
CA GLY A 54 -0.46 -13.89 2.45
C GLY A 54 0.86 -14.02 1.69
N SER A 55 0.81 -14.37 0.40
CA SER A 55 2.00 -14.47 -0.47
C SER A 55 2.49 -13.13 -1.00
N SER A 56 1.60 -12.13 -1.11
CA SER A 56 1.90 -10.78 -1.56
C SER A 56 1.68 -9.77 -0.43
N PRO A 57 2.58 -9.70 0.57
CA PRO A 57 2.43 -8.77 1.68
C PRO A 57 2.41 -7.33 1.14
N THR A 58 1.32 -6.61 1.40
CA THR A 58 1.20 -5.18 1.09
C THR A 58 2.24 -4.42 1.91
N LYS A 59 3.29 -3.93 1.26
CA LYS A 59 4.30 -3.09 1.91
C LYS A 59 3.76 -1.66 2.03
N SER A 60 4.16 -0.95 3.08
CA SER A 60 3.77 0.47 3.32
C SER A 60 4.27 1.43 2.22
N THR A 61 5.06 0.93 1.30
CA THR A 61 5.85 1.69 0.34
C THR A 61 5.83 0.94 -0.99
N SER A 62 5.75 1.69 -2.09
CA SER A 62 5.81 1.14 -3.45
C SER A 62 7.26 0.89 -3.91
N GLU A 63 8.23 0.99 -3.01
CA GLU A 63 9.63 0.74 -3.35
C GLU A 63 9.87 -0.75 -3.61
N THR A 64 10.38 -1.03 -4.81
CA THR A 64 10.81 -2.37 -5.21
C THR A 64 12.21 -2.59 -4.64
N HIS A 65 12.43 -3.68 -3.91
CA HIS A 65 13.77 -4.02 -3.45
C HIS A 65 14.62 -4.43 -4.66
N VAL A 66 15.75 -3.74 -4.86
CA VAL A 66 16.62 -3.97 -6.00
C VAL A 66 18.00 -4.40 -5.53
N VAL A 67 18.57 -5.42 -6.19
CA VAL A 67 19.92 -5.90 -5.87
C VAL A 67 20.95 -4.88 -6.35
N LYS A 68 21.82 -4.44 -5.43
CA LYS A 68 22.94 -3.56 -5.73
C LYS A 68 24.02 -4.32 -6.49
N ALA A 69 24.39 -3.82 -7.66
CA ALA A 69 25.41 -4.40 -8.52
C ALA A 69 26.81 -3.79 -8.29
N GLY A 70 26.89 -2.56 -7.77
CA GLY A 70 28.17 -1.93 -7.49
C GLY A 70 28.05 -0.54 -6.88
N SER A 71 29.07 -0.14 -6.12
CA SER A 71 29.18 1.22 -5.59
C SER A 71 29.81 2.18 -6.61
N PRO A 72 29.53 3.49 -6.53
CA PRO A 72 30.05 4.46 -7.50
C PRO A 72 31.59 4.50 -7.58
N TRP A 73 32.24 4.35 -6.43
CA TRP A 73 33.71 4.37 -6.31
C TRP A 73 34.39 3.08 -6.78
N GLU A 74 33.67 1.97 -6.91
CA GLU A 74 34.20 0.70 -7.41
C GLU A 74 34.08 0.58 -8.93
N THR A 75 33.03 1.17 -9.50
CA THR A 75 32.66 0.99 -10.91
C THR A 75 33.06 2.17 -11.80
N GLY A 76 33.61 3.24 -11.22
CA GLY A 76 34.01 4.43 -11.97
C GLY A 76 32.82 5.12 -12.65
N SER A 77 31.63 5.03 -12.05
CA SER A 77 30.41 5.61 -12.63
C SER A 77 30.61 7.11 -12.83
N LYS A 78 30.39 7.58 -14.06
CA LYS A 78 30.70 8.96 -14.48
C LYS A 78 29.97 10.02 -13.66
N GLU A 79 28.82 9.66 -13.10
CA GLU A 79 27.90 10.56 -12.39
C GLU A 79 27.82 10.25 -10.90
N GLY A 80 28.67 9.34 -10.38
CA GLY A 80 28.66 8.97 -8.97
C GLY A 80 27.41 8.19 -8.54
N ALA A 81 26.67 7.60 -9.49
CA ALA A 81 25.46 6.84 -9.23
C ALA A 81 25.75 5.40 -8.80
N TYR A 82 24.89 4.83 -7.95
CA TYR A 82 24.91 3.40 -7.63
C TYR A 82 24.44 2.58 -8.83
N ARG A 83 24.92 1.34 -8.97
CA ARG A 83 24.44 0.41 -10.00
C ARG A 83 23.54 -0.65 -9.41
N TYR A 84 22.51 -1.04 -10.14
CA TYR A 84 21.52 -2.01 -9.69
C TYR A 84 21.11 -2.98 -10.81
N HIS A 85 20.65 -4.16 -10.41
CA HIS A 85 20.08 -5.15 -11.34
C HIS A 85 18.57 -4.92 -11.50
N PRO A 86 18.08 -4.58 -12.71
CA PRO A 86 16.65 -4.38 -12.95
C PRO A 86 15.81 -5.59 -12.52
N GLY A 87 14.71 -5.33 -11.82
CA GLY A 87 13.81 -6.38 -11.30
C GLY A 87 14.41 -7.26 -10.20
N GLY A 88 15.61 -6.94 -9.69
CA GLY A 88 16.31 -7.75 -8.69
C GLY A 88 16.92 -9.04 -9.24
N ASP A 89 16.97 -9.21 -10.56
CA ASP A 89 17.53 -10.38 -11.23
C ASP A 89 18.99 -10.13 -11.64
N THR A 90 19.92 -10.87 -11.03
CA THR A 90 21.37 -10.73 -11.23
C THR A 90 21.84 -11.14 -12.63
N SER A 91 21.01 -11.82 -13.41
CA SER A 91 21.32 -12.15 -14.80
C SER A 91 21.18 -10.96 -15.75
N ASN A 92 20.39 -9.95 -15.37
CA ASN A 92 20.22 -8.74 -16.17
C ASN A 92 21.43 -7.80 -16.04
N GLU A 93 21.77 -7.10 -17.12
CA GLU A 93 22.85 -6.12 -17.10
C GLU A 93 22.57 -5.00 -16.07
N PRO A 94 23.56 -4.63 -15.24
CA PRO A 94 23.38 -3.59 -14.24
C PRO A 94 23.17 -2.20 -14.86
N ARG A 95 22.13 -1.51 -14.40
CA ARG A 95 21.81 -0.12 -14.79
C ARG A 95 22.23 0.88 -13.72
N ASP A 96 22.50 2.10 -14.14
CA ASP A 96 22.76 3.21 -13.22
C ASP A 96 21.46 3.66 -12.54
N ALA A 97 21.53 3.87 -11.23
CA ALA A 97 20.45 4.44 -10.45
C ALA A 97 20.20 5.89 -10.87
N PRO A 98 18.94 6.36 -10.84
CA PRO A 98 18.68 7.79 -10.92
C PRO A 98 19.50 8.50 -9.84
N SER A 99 20.14 9.61 -10.21
CA SER A 99 21.09 10.32 -9.33
C SER A 99 20.45 10.68 -7.99
N ALA A 100 21.20 10.54 -6.90
CA ALA A 100 20.73 10.86 -5.55
C ALA A 100 20.33 12.34 -5.37
N VAL A 101 20.76 13.22 -6.28
CA VAL A 101 20.43 14.65 -6.27
C VAL A 101 19.37 14.91 -7.33
N ASN A 102 18.11 15.09 -6.92
CA ASN A 102 17.11 15.71 -7.78
C ASN A 102 17.38 17.22 -7.79
N THR A 103 17.98 17.74 -8.85
CA THR A 103 18.17 19.19 -9.01
C THR A 103 16.91 19.77 -9.65
N VAL A 104 16.02 20.31 -8.82
CA VAL A 104 14.89 21.11 -9.31
C VAL A 104 15.38 22.55 -9.49
N VAL A 105 15.57 22.95 -10.74
CA VAL A 105 15.81 24.37 -11.08
C VAL A 105 14.49 25.10 -10.92
N VAL A 106 14.31 25.78 -9.79
CA VAL A 106 13.15 26.66 -9.58
C VAL A 106 13.38 27.93 -10.40
N PRO A 107 12.53 28.26 -11.39
CA PRO A 107 12.68 29.50 -12.14
C PRO A 107 12.42 30.70 -11.22
N ASN A 108 13.20 31.78 -11.38
CA ASN A 108 13.05 33.06 -10.67
C ASN A 108 13.43 33.07 -9.17
N VAL A 109 14.26 32.14 -8.69
CA VAL A 109 14.86 32.22 -7.33
C VAL A 109 16.19 32.99 -7.29
N THR A 110 16.76 33.30 -8.45
CA THR A 110 17.85 34.26 -8.58
C THR A 110 17.28 35.64 -8.86
N LEU A 111 17.81 36.67 -8.21
CA LEU A 111 17.45 38.05 -8.54
C LEU A 111 17.83 38.31 -10.02
N PRO A 112 17.00 39.04 -10.79
CA PRO A 112 17.35 39.51 -12.13
C PRO A 112 18.75 40.12 -12.16
N ALA A 113 19.48 39.94 -13.27
CA ALA A 113 20.88 40.36 -13.41
C ALA A 113 21.09 41.83 -13.02
N GLU A 114 20.14 42.72 -13.35
CA GLU A 114 20.17 44.13 -12.97
C GLU A 114 20.21 44.37 -11.46
N LEU A 115 19.42 43.61 -10.69
CA LEU A 115 19.41 43.71 -9.22
C LEU A 115 20.62 43.01 -8.62
N HIS A 116 21.07 41.91 -9.23
CA HIS A 116 22.29 41.24 -8.81
C HIS A 116 23.49 42.17 -8.98
N GLU A 117 23.66 42.82 -10.13
CA GLU A 117 24.73 43.81 -10.33
C GLU A 117 24.57 45.03 -9.44
N LYS A 118 23.35 45.53 -9.21
CA LYS A 118 23.12 46.70 -8.34
C LYS A 118 23.51 46.42 -6.88
N TYR A 119 23.08 45.29 -6.32
CA TYR A 119 23.27 44.95 -4.91
C TYR A 119 24.51 44.10 -4.64
N ASN A 120 25.16 43.53 -5.66
CA ASN A 120 26.44 42.85 -5.50
C ASN A 120 27.52 43.87 -5.09
N LYS A 121 28.21 43.54 -4.00
CA LYS A 121 29.31 44.33 -3.43
C LYS A 121 30.68 43.84 -3.87
N TRP A 122 30.77 42.59 -4.34
CA TRP A 122 32.03 41.93 -4.69
C TRP A 122 32.38 42.22 -6.16
N GLY A 123 33.63 42.62 -6.42
CA GLY A 123 34.16 42.87 -7.77
C GLY A 123 33.86 44.27 -8.34
N LYS A 124 33.49 45.23 -7.50
CA LYS A 124 33.33 46.65 -7.87
C LYS A 124 34.49 47.48 -7.35
N ASP A 125 34.89 48.50 -8.13
CA ASP A 125 35.95 49.43 -7.73
C ASP A 125 35.58 50.16 -6.42
N GLY A 126 36.36 49.92 -5.37
CA GLY A 126 36.19 50.55 -4.05
C GLY A 126 35.72 49.63 -2.92
N TYR A 127 35.52 48.33 -3.17
CA TYR A 127 35.37 47.29 -2.14
C TYR A 127 36.55 46.30 -2.27
N PRO A 128 37.17 45.84 -1.18
CA PRO A 128 38.31 44.92 -1.25
C PRO A 128 37.97 43.57 -1.89
#